data_AF-A0A9E3G4S7-F1
#
_entry.id   AF-A0A9E3G4S7-F1
#
_cell.length_a   1.000
_cell.length_b   1.000
_cell.length_c   1.000
_cell.angle_alpha   90.00
_cell.angle_beta   90.00
_cell.angle_gamma   90.00
#
_symmetry.space_group_name_H-M   'P 1'
#
loop_
_entity.id
_entity.type
_entity.pdbx_description
1 polymer ?
#
loop_
_entity_poly.entity_id
_entity_poly.type
_entity_poly.pdbx_seq_one_letter_code
_entity_poly.pdbx_strand_id
1 'polypeptide(L)'
;MLFRRLRVHAFCLAIILLMPATPRARAQRVTPLASPPDWGRLQAYDGSLTAAQFVRWLDDVYAPGHAGQAWIHPQADAVMIRANATQNVMLTLAGAGQTPRPVPRYWKPLPRPAADPDHPLAGVSIAIDPGHLGGDFARMEERWFQFEGAEPIREGDLTLRVAQVLAPQLERLGARVVLVRPGPGPLTELRPESLQSAARDLLHEENHGSGGSGIMPTYQGPADPLREHSVEWQAERLFYRVAEIHERARRVNEVIRPDLVICVHFNAEPWGDPDHPSLVDANHLHLLVNGAYSTPELAYDDVRFEMLLKLLGQTHPEELALAESVARALAQATGLPPYQYHSPNAIPAGTSGYVWARNLLANRLYECPVIYTECYVMNSRSFFDRFQAGEYEGWRWFDNAWHQDIYQEYAGGIAEGLRRYCEGR
;
A
#
# COMPACT_ATOMS: atom_id res chain seq x y z
N MET A 1 -25.71 -17.53 86.12
CA MET A 1 -27.17 -17.54 85.90
C MET A 1 -27.51 -16.50 84.86
N LEU A 2 -28.18 -16.96 83.81
CA LEU A 2 -28.29 -16.37 82.48
C LEU A 2 -29.49 -15.41 82.42
N PHE A 3 -29.31 -14.14 82.04
CA PHE A 3 -30.43 -13.31 81.57
C PHE A 3 -30.05 -12.45 80.36
N ARG A 4 -30.91 -12.59 79.35
CA ARG A 4 -30.86 -12.09 77.97
C ARG A 4 -30.68 -10.57 77.87
N ARG A 5 -29.85 -10.12 76.92
CA ARG A 5 -29.94 -8.79 76.30
C ARG A 5 -30.34 -8.96 74.82
N LEU A 6 -31.54 -8.49 74.47
CA LEU A 6 -31.99 -8.29 73.09
C LEU A 6 -31.18 -7.15 72.47
N ARG A 7 -30.57 -7.38 71.30
CA ARG A 7 -30.00 -6.35 70.43
C ARG A 7 -30.97 -6.06 69.28
N VAL A 8 -31.47 -4.84 69.22
CA VAL A 8 -32.16 -4.26 68.06
C VAL A 8 -31.13 -4.07 66.95
N HIS A 9 -31.34 -4.66 65.77
CA HIS A 9 -30.59 -4.35 64.56
C HIS A 9 -31.52 -3.62 63.59
N ALA A 10 -31.15 -2.40 63.25
CA ALA A 10 -31.80 -1.57 62.25
C ALA A 10 -31.52 -2.14 60.84
N PHE A 11 -32.58 -2.34 60.08
CA PHE A 11 -32.54 -2.68 58.65
C PHE A 11 -32.13 -1.44 57.86
N CYS A 12 -30.93 -1.42 57.28
CA CYS A 12 -30.56 -0.47 56.24
C CYS A 12 -30.89 -1.09 54.88
N LEU A 13 -31.91 -0.57 54.21
CA LEU A 13 -32.29 -0.92 52.86
C LEU A 13 -31.28 -0.28 51.89
N ALA A 14 -30.35 -1.07 51.35
CA ALA A 14 -29.48 -0.63 50.26
C ALA A 14 -30.26 -0.71 48.94
N ILE A 15 -30.68 0.44 48.42
CA ILE A 15 -31.22 0.57 47.06
C ILE A 15 -30.04 0.39 46.10
N ILE A 16 -29.94 -0.80 45.50
CA ILE A 16 -29.06 -1.04 44.35
C ILE A 16 -29.72 -0.38 43.15
N LEU A 17 -29.25 0.82 42.79
CA LEU A 17 -29.53 1.40 41.47
C LEU A 17 -28.88 0.51 40.41
N LEU A 18 -29.69 -0.34 39.76
CA LEU A 18 -29.34 -0.93 38.47
C LEU A 18 -29.20 0.23 37.48
N MET A 19 -27.96 0.69 37.24
CA MET A 19 -27.68 1.43 36.02
C MET A 19 -27.85 0.46 34.86
N PRO A 20 -28.69 0.75 33.86
CA PRO A 20 -28.74 -0.06 32.65
C PRO A 20 -27.35 0.01 32.03
N ALA A 21 -26.73 -1.16 31.85
CA ALA A 21 -25.52 -1.27 31.06
C ALA A 21 -25.83 -0.66 29.69
N THR A 22 -25.26 0.51 29.41
CA THR A 22 -25.20 1.06 28.07
C THR A 22 -24.66 -0.04 27.16
N PRO A 23 -25.32 -0.37 26.05
CA PRO A 23 -24.80 -1.37 25.13
C PRO A 23 -23.38 -0.93 24.75
N ARG A 24 -22.41 -1.81 25.01
CA ARG A 24 -21.03 -1.69 24.57
C ARG A 24 -21.08 -1.22 23.12
N ALA A 25 -20.54 -0.02 22.82
CA ALA A 25 -20.40 0.44 21.45
C ALA A 25 -19.78 -0.71 20.65
N ARG A 26 -20.55 -1.26 19.69
CA ARG A 26 -20.22 -2.51 19.02
C ARG A 26 -19.05 -2.24 18.08
N ALA A 27 -17.96 -2.97 18.28
CA ALA A 27 -16.67 -2.72 17.64
C ALA A 27 -16.77 -2.78 16.12
N GLN A 28 -16.20 -1.77 15.44
CA GLN A 28 -15.94 -1.82 14.02
C GLN A 28 -14.98 -2.99 13.73
N ARG A 29 -15.19 -3.70 12.62
CA ARG A 29 -14.31 -4.80 12.20
C ARG A 29 -13.17 -4.21 11.38
N VAL A 30 -11.98 -4.11 11.95
CA VAL A 30 -10.82 -3.50 11.29
C VAL A 30 -9.72 -4.53 11.04
N THR A 31 -8.83 -4.24 10.08
CA THR A 31 -7.62 -5.05 9.87
C THR A 31 -6.63 -4.85 11.02
N PRO A 32 -5.63 -5.75 11.18
CA PRO A 32 -4.65 -5.66 12.26
C PRO A 32 -3.97 -4.30 12.31
N LEU A 33 -3.83 -3.74 13.52
CA LEU A 33 -3.21 -2.42 13.80
C LEU A 33 -3.88 -1.20 13.14
N ALA A 34 -4.95 -1.38 12.37
CA ALA A 34 -5.69 -0.28 11.78
C ALA A 34 -6.49 0.49 12.84
N SER A 35 -6.68 1.79 12.59
CA SER A 35 -7.56 2.62 13.42
C SER A 35 -9.02 2.45 12.96
N PRO A 36 -10.00 2.46 13.89
CA PRO A 36 -11.41 2.51 13.54
C PRO A 36 -11.72 3.67 12.56
N PRO A 37 -12.31 3.41 11.38
CA PRO A 37 -12.67 4.45 10.43
C PRO A 37 -13.61 5.51 11.01
N ASP A 38 -13.27 6.78 10.76
CA ASP A 38 -14.17 7.92 10.94
C ASP A 38 -15.00 8.13 9.67
N TRP A 39 -16.11 7.40 9.62
CA TRP A 39 -17.07 7.46 8.52
C TRP A 39 -17.67 8.86 8.28
N GLY A 40 -17.60 9.76 9.28
CA GLY A 40 -18.03 11.17 9.17
C GLY A 40 -17.17 11.99 8.20
N ARG A 41 -15.96 11.51 7.86
CA ARG A 41 -15.08 12.16 6.88
C ARG A 41 -15.64 12.09 5.46
N LEU A 42 -16.48 11.10 5.15
CA LEU A 42 -16.99 10.92 3.78
C LEU A 42 -17.94 12.07 3.38
N GLN A 43 -18.63 12.70 4.33
CA GLN A 43 -19.57 13.81 4.07
C GLN A 43 -18.90 15.02 3.42
N ALA A 44 -17.58 15.20 3.61
CA ALA A 44 -16.84 16.26 2.91
C ALA A 44 -16.92 16.13 1.38
N TYR A 45 -17.18 14.92 0.87
CA TYR A 45 -17.29 14.60 -0.55
C TYR A 45 -18.72 14.68 -1.11
N ASP A 46 -19.71 15.10 -0.31
CA ASP A 46 -21.08 15.22 -0.80
C ASP A 46 -21.16 16.06 -2.09
N GLY A 47 -21.82 15.51 -3.10
CA GLY A 47 -22.01 16.15 -4.40
C GLY A 47 -20.74 16.30 -5.24
N SER A 48 -19.61 15.69 -4.86
CA SER A 48 -18.34 15.78 -5.62
C SER A 48 -18.26 14.83 -6.82
N LEU A 49 -19.16 13.86 -6.91
CA LEU A 49 -19.26 12.88 -7.99
C LEU A 49 -20.68 12.70 -8.49
N THR A 50 -20.83 12.42 -9.77
CA THR A 50 -22.10 11.94 -10.34
C THR A 50 -22.30 10.45 -10.06
N ALA A 51 -23.55 9.98 -10.08
CA ALA A 51 -23.87 8.55 -9.96
C ALA A 51 -23.16 7.70 -11.01
N ALA A 52 -23.12 8.16 -12.26
CA ALA A 52 -22.47 7.44 -13.34
C ALA A 52 -20.94 7.29 -13.13
N GLN A 53 -20.28 8.34 -12.64
CA GLN A 53 -18.84 8.26 -12.32
C GLN A 53 -18.58 7.33 -11.14
N PHE A 54 -19.40 7.44 -10.08
CA PHE A 54 -19.26 6.60 -8.89
C PHE A 54 -19.39 5.11 -9.22
N VAL A 55 -20.47 4.73 -9.92
CA VAL A 55 -20.73 3.33 -10.30
C VAL A 55 -19.63 2.80 -11.20
N ARG A 56 -19.24 3.57 -12.23
CA ARG A 56 -18.18 3.16 -13.16
C ARG A 56 -16.87 2.89 -12.43
N TRP A 57 -16.42 3.79 -11.56
CA TRP A 57 -15.17 3.55 -10.83
C TRP A 57 -15.30 2.44 -9.80
N LEU A 58 -16.44 2.33 -9.12
CA LEU A 58 -16.67 1.23 -8.19
C LEU A 58 -16.58 -0.12 -8.92
N ASP A 59 -17.26 -0.28 -10.04
CA ASP A 59 -17.38 -1.58 -10.70
C ASP A 59 -16.20 -1.90 -11.66
N ASP A 60 -15.57 -0.90 -12.27
CA ASP A 60 -14.51 -1.14 -13.26
C ASP A 60 -13.10 -1.08 -12.66
N VAL A 61 -12.93 -0.40 -11.52
CA VAL A 61 -11.59 -0.11 -10.96
C VAL A 61 -11.46 -0.65 -9.56
N TYR A 62 -12.31 -0.20 -8.63
CA TYR A 62 -12.09 -0.42 -7.21
C TYR A 62 -12.61 -1.77 -6.73
N ALA A 63 -13.81 -2.19 -7.12
CA ALA A 63 -14.48 -3.38 -6.62
C ALA A 63 -15.09 -4.21 -7.77
N PRO A 64 -14.26 -4.67 -8.73
CA PRO A 64 -14.71 -5.39 -9.92
C PRO A 64 -15.43 -6.69 -9.58
N GLY A 65 -16.25 -7.16 -10.52
CA GLY A 65 -17.09 -8.35 -10.32
C GLY A 65 -18.16 -8.17 -9.23
N HIS A 66 -18.60 -6.92 -9.03
CA HIS A 66 -19.56 -6.52 -7.99
C HIS A 66 -19.09 -6.83 -6.56
N ALA A 67 -17.78 -6.78 -6.31
CA ALA A 67 -17.23 -7.05 -4.99
C ALA A 67 -17.82 -6.12 -3.92
N GLY A 68 -18.22 -4.89 -4.27
CA GLY A 68 -18.80 -3.92 -3.33
C GLY A 68 -20.29 -4.10 -2.98
N GLN A 69 -21.03 -4.96 -3.70
CA GLN A 69 -22.50 -4.95 -3.69
C GLN A 69 -23.16 -5.26 -2.32
N ALA A 70 -22.44 -5.92 -1.42
CA ALA A 70 -22.94 -6.25 -0.08
C ALA A 70 -22.88 -5.07 0.90
N TRP A 71 -22.18 -3.99 0.54
CA TRP A 71 -21.92 -2.85 1.43
C TRP A 71 -22.24 -1.50 0.79
N ILE A 72 -22.13 -1.38 -0.53
CA ILE A 72 -22.25 -0.10 -1.23
C ILE A 72 -23.42 -0.22 -2.19
N HIS A 73 -24.44 0.61 -1.98
CA HIS A 73 -25.68 0.59 -2.74
C HIS A 73 -25.91 1.96 -3.39
N PRO A 74 -25.42 2.15 -4.62
CA PRO A 74 -25.69 3.35 -5.40
C PRO A 74 -27.19 3.51 -5.69
N GLN A 75 -27.66 4.75 -5.62
CA GLN A 75 -29.01 5.18 -5.99
C GLN A 75 -28.90 6.31 -7.02
N ALA A 76 -30.03 6.93 -7.39
CA ALA A 76 -30.05 7.95 -8.45
C ALA A 76 -29.23 9.21 -8.11
N ASP A 77 -29.30 9.66 -6.85
CA ASP A 77 -28.71 10.91 -6.36
C ASP A 77 -27.95 10.74 -5.04
N ALA A 78 -27.75 9.49 -4.58
CA ALA A 78 -27.05 9.18 -3.35
C ALA A 78 -26.43 7.79 -3.39
N VAL A 79 -25.56 7.49 -2.42
CA VAL A 79 -25.02 6.15 -2.18
C VAL A 79 -25.25 5.81 -0.71
N MET A 80 -25.93 4.70 -0.45
CA MET A 80 -26.00 4.13 0.89
C MET A 80 -24.82 3.18 1.10
N ILE A 81 -24.05 3.44 2.16
CA ILE A 81 -22.85 2.68 2.52
C ILE A 81 -23.11 2.01 3.88
N ARG A 82 -22.99 0.69 3.95
CA ARG A 82 -22.97 -0.05 5.21
C ARG A 82 -21.60 0.12 5.87
N ALA A 83 -21.51 1.14 6.72
CA ALA A 83 -20.29 1.53 7.42
C ALA A 83 -19.79 0.43 8.35
N ASN A 84 -20.70 -0.14 9.14
CA ASN A 84 -20.42 -1.29 10.01
C ASN A 84 -21.70 -2.12 10.21
N ALA A 85 -21.67 -3.10 11.10
CA ALA A 85 -22.80 -4.00 11.36
C ALA A 85 -24.10 -3.30 11.80
N THR A 86 -24.03 -2.04 12.27
CA THR A 86 -25.19 -1.31 12.83
C THR A 86 -25.44 0.06 12.22
N GLN A 87 -24.50 0.57 11.41
CA GLN A 87 -24.52 1.93 10.90
C GLN A 87 -24.51 1.93 9.38
N ASN A 88 -25.40 2.74 8.80
CA ASN A 88 -25.36 3.13 7.41
C ASN A 88 -24.98 4.61 7.32
N VAL A 89 -24.24 4.95 6.27
CA VAL A 89 -23.90 6.31 5.88
C VAL A 89 -24.54 6.59 4.53
N MET A 90 -25.12 7.78 4.39
CA MET A 90 -25.60 8.27 3.12
C MET A 90 -24.64 9.34 2.62
N LEU A 91 -24.23 9.23 1.36
CA LEU A 91 -23.45 10.24 0.65
C LEU A 91 -24.29 10.77 -0.51
N THR A 92 -24.42 12.08 -0.65
CA THR A 92 -25.13 12.68 -1.79
C THR A 92 -24.23 12.69 -3.02
N LEU A 93 -24.81 12.41 -4.18
CA LEU A 93 -24.17 12.52 -5.49
C LEU A 93 -24.68 13.76 -6.23
N ALA A 94 -23.87 14.30 -7.13
CA ALA A 94 -24.29 15.39 -8.01
C ALA A 94 -25.42 14.91 -8.93
N GLY A 95 -26.52 15.68 -8.97
CA GLY A 95 -27.66 15.38 -9.82
C GLY A 95 -27.32 15.47 -11.31
N ALA A 96 -28.13 14.82 -12.15
CA ALA A 96 -27.95 14.88 -13.60
C ALA A 96 -27.96 16.33 -14.10
N GLY A 97 -26.93 16.71 -14.87
CA GLY A 97 -26.76 18.08 -15.39
C GLY A 97 -26.25 19.10 -14.38
N GLN A 98 -26.02 18.72 -13.13
CA GLN A 98 -25.37 19.59 -12.14
C GLN A 98 -23.85 19.47 -12.25
N THR A 99 -23.15 20.58 -12.01
CA THR A 99 -21.69 20.57 -11.89
C THR A 99 -21.32 19.99 -10.52
N PRO A 100 -20.48 18.93 -10.45
CA PRO A 100 -20.03 18.41 -9.17
C PRO A 100 -19.29 19.45 -8.34
N ARG A 101 -19.41 19.37 -7.02
CA ARG A 101 -18.65 20.22 -6.10
C ARG A 101 -17.15 19.90 -6.21
N PRO A 102 -16.28 20.88 -5.93
CA PRO A 102 -14.85 20.63 -5.84
C PRO A 102 -14.53 19.52 -4.82
N VAL A 103 -13.60 18.63 -5.16
CA VAL A 103 -13.14 17.54 -4.30
C VAL A 103 -12.26 18.11 -3.17
N PRO A 104 -12.52 17.79 -1.88
CA PRO A 104 -11.68 18.22 -0.78
C PRO A 104 -10.39 17.39 -0.73
N ARG A 105 -9.38 17.79 -1.52
CA ARG A 105 -8.06 17.15 -1.57
C ARG A 105 -6.94 18.14 -1.26
N TYR A 106 -5.85 17.65 -0.66
CA TYR A 106 -4.66 18.47 -0.40
C TYR A 106 -3.68 18.50 -1.56
N TRP A 107 -3.76 17.52 -2.45
CA TRP A 107 -2.91 17.38 -3.61
C TRP A 107 -3.55 18.06 -4.82
N LYS A 108 -2.72 18.44 -5.78
CA LYS A 108 -3.15 18.91 -7.11
C LYS A 108 -2.64 17.97 -8.20
N PRO A 109 -3.38 17.84 -9.32
CA PRO A 109 -2.88 17.14 -10.51
C PRO A 109 -1.53 17.70 -10.96
N LEU A 110 -0.69 16.86 -11.56
CA LEU A 110 0.55 17.34 -12.18
C LEU A 110 0.21 18.23 -13.39
N PRO A 111 1.01 19.28 -13.66
CA PRO A 111 0.71 20.24 -14.71
C PRO A 111 0.79 19.58 -16.08
N ARG A 112 -0.28 19.70 -16.88
CA ARG A 112 -0.37 19.15 -18.24
C ARG A 112 -1.21 20.08 -19.15
N PRO A 113 -0.59 20.84 -20.08
CA PRO A 113 0.85 20.94 -20.29
C PRO A 113 1.57 21.68 -19.15
N ALA A 114 2.87 21.45 -19.01
CA ALA A 114 3.73 22.23 -18.15
C ALA A 114 3.75 23.71 -18.55
N ALA A 115 3.82 24.60 -17.56
CA ALA A 115 3.99 26.04 -17.80
C ALA A 115 5.40 26.40 -18.27
N ASP A 116 6.42 25.70 -17.74
CA ASP A 116 7.81 25.82 -18.14
C ASP A 116 8.29 24.46 -18.69
N PRO A 117 8.53 24.34 -20.01
CA PRO A 117 9.03 23.10 -20.62
C PRO A 117 10.41 22.65 -20.10
N ASP A 118 11.26 23.58 -19.65
CA ASP A 118 12.59 23.26 -19.12
C ASP A 118 12.51 22.75 -17.67
N HIS A 119 11.47 23.15 -16.93
CA HIS A 119 11.16 22.70 -15.58
C HIS A 119 9.72 22.19 -15.47
N PRO A 120 9.39 21.06 -16.12
CA PRO A 120 8.00 20.63 -16.28
C PRO A 120 7.31 20.22 -14.99
N LEU A 121 8.07 19.97 -13.91
CA LEU A 121 7.58 19.66 -12.58
C LEU A 121 7.65 20.87 -11.63
N ALA A 122 7.86 22.08 -12.14
CA ALA A 122 7.90 23.30 -11.34
C ALA A 122 6.67 23.43 -10.43
N GLY A 123 6.92 23.50 -9.13
CA GLY A 123 5.88 23.65 -8.11
C GLY A 123 5.13 22.37 -7.75
N VAL A 124 5.54 21.21 -8.26
CA VAL A 124 5.04 19.89 -7.87
C VAL A 124 5.80 19.38 -6.65
N SER A 125 5.09 18.87 -5.64
CA SER A 125 5.68 18.15 -4.50
C SER A 125 5.61 16.65 -4.74
N ILE A 126 6.73 15.94 -4.76
CA ILE A 126 6.80 14.49 -4.97
C ILE A 126 7.40 13.82 -3.75
N ALA A 127 6.73 12.79 -3.24
CA ALA A 127 7.35 11.87 -2.31
C ALA A 127 7.81 10.61 -3.05
N ILE A 128 9.03 10.15 -2.77
CA ILE A 128 9.49 8.83 -3.23
C ILE A 128 9.44 7.91 -2.03
N ASP A 129 8.72 6.80 -2.13
CA ASP A 129 8.65 5.74 -1.13
C ASP A 129 9.50 4.55 -1.60
N PRO A 130 10.75 4.42 -1.10
CA PRO A 130 11.54 3.23 -1.37
C PRO A 130 10.93 2.03 -0.63
N GLY A 131 10.40 1.07 -1.39
CA GLY A 131 9.76 -0.13 -0.85
C GLY A 131 10.67 -0.93 0.08
N HIS A 132 10.06 -1.70 1.00
CA HIS A 132 10.77 -2.59 1.94
C HIS A 132 11.71 -1.86 2.93
N LEU A 133 12.26 -2.62 3.87
CA LEU A 133 13.38 -2.23 4.73
C LEU A 133 14.68 -2.89 4.25
N GLY A 134 15.78 -2.16 4.40
CA GLY A 134 17.12 -2.55 3.98
C GLY A 134 17.99 -3.03 5.15
N GLY A 135 19.29 -3.17 4.91
CA GLY A 135 20.25 -3.53 5.95
C GLY A 135 19.89 -4.84 6.67
N ASP A 136 19.93 -4.81 8.00
CA ASP A 136 19.66 -5.99 8.83
C ASP A 136 18.20 -6.47 8.78
N PHE A 137 17.26 -5.58 8.42
CA PHE A 137 15.84 -5.91 8.33
C PHE A 137 15.46 -6.71 7.08
N ALA A 138 16.29 -6.66 6.03
CA ALA A 138 16.03 -7.36 4.78
C ALA A 138 15.87 -8.88 4.98
N ARG A 139 16.55 -9.45 5.98
CA ARG A 139 16.43 -10.86 6.37
C ARG A 139 15.07 -11.20 6.96
N MET A 140 14.57 -10.35 7.86
CA MET A 140 13.25 -10.49 8.48
C MET A 140 12.12 -10.34 7.45
N GLU A 141 12.29 -9.45 6.47
CA GLU A 141 11.31 -9.29 5.40
C GLU A 141 11.32 -10.43 4.37
N GLU A 142 12.35 -11.28 4.40
CA GLU A 142 12.60 -12.31 3.38
C GLU A 142 12.73 -11.73 1.97
N ARG A 143 13.18 -10.47 1.87
CA ARG A 143 13.41 -9.73 0.63
C ARG A 143 14.89 -9.57 0.34
N TRP A 144 15.62 -10.68 0.40
CA TRP A 144 17.05 -10.71 0.22
C TRP A 144 17.53 -12.07 -0.28
N PHE A 145 18.74 -12.09 -0.85
CA PHE A 145 19.51 -13.31 -1.05
C PHE A 145 21.00 -13.01 -1.29
N GLN A 146 21.83 -14.06 -1.25
CA GLN A 146 23.26 -13.96 -1.52
C GLN A 146 23.81 -15.30 -2.03
N PHE A 147 24.60 -15.26 -3.10
CA PHE A 147 25.43 -16.38 -3.53
C PHE A 147 26.83 -16.29 -2.91
N GLU A 148 27.54 -17.42 -2.82
CA GLU A 148 28.89 -17.45 -2.26
C GLU A 148 29.83 -16.47 -2.99
N GLY A 149 30.52 -15.61 -2.23
CA GLY A 149 31.45 -14.62 -2.76
C GLY A 149 30.80 -13.40 -3.44
N ALA A 150 29.47 -13.35 -3.55
CA ALA A 150 28.73 -12.26 -4.16
C ALA A 150 28.27 -11.21 -3.14
N GLU A 151 28.06 -9.98 -3.59
CA GLU A 151 27.41 -8.94 -2.79
C GLU A 151 25.95 -9.32 -2.51
N PRO A 152 25.45 -9.12 -1.28
CA PRO A 152 24.08 -9.47 -0.93
C PRO A 152 23.09 -8.54 -1.63
N ILE A 153 22.05 -9.14 -2.22
CA ILE A 153 20.94 -8.41 -2.81
C ILE A 153 19.85 -8.27 -1.73
N ARG A 154 19.44 -7.03 -1.47
CA ARG A 154 18.44 -6.67 -0.45
C ARG A 154 17.52 -5.64 -1.07
N GLU A 155 16.25 -6.00 -1.28
CA GLU A 155 15.33 -5.14 -2.02
C GLU A 155 15.23 -3.74 -1.43
N GLY A 156 15.14 -3.62 -0.10
CA GLY A 156 15.09 -2.32 0.59
C GLY A 156 16.33 -1.45 0.43
N ASP A 157 17.51 -2.02 0.16
CA ASP A 157 18.71 -1.25 -0.15
C ASP A 157 18.70 -0.81 -1.62
N LEU A 158 18.26 -1.69 -2.54
CA LEU A 158 18.11 -1.38 -3.97
C LEU A 158 17.13 -0.23 -4.21
N THR A 159 15.93 -0.31 -3.62
CA THR A 159 14.88 0.71 -3.79
C THR A 159 15.32 2.06 -3.22
N LEU A 160 16.03 2.05 -2.08
CA LEU A 160 16.60 3.26 -1.49
C LEU A 160 17.64 3.87 -2.43
N ARG A 161 18.47 3.05 -3.07
CA ARG A 161 19.48 3.53 -4.01
C ARG A 161 18.83 4.15 -5.25
N VAL A 162 17.83 3.52 -5.86
CA VAL A 162 17.05 4.11 -6.96
C VAL A 162 16.44 5.45 -6.53
N ALA A 163 15.84 5.53 -5.34
CA ALA A 163 15.23 6.75 -4.84
C ALA A 163 16.25 7.91 -4.66
N GLN A 164 17.46 7.60 -4.17
CA GLN A 164 18.54 8.57 -4.04
C GLN A 164 19.05 9.08 -5.39
N VAL A 165 18.98 8.26 -6.44
CA VAL A 165 19.33 8.66 -7.81
C VAL A 165 18.18 9.44 -8.47
N LEU A 166 16.93 9.02 -8.24
CA LEU A 166 15.73 9.63 -8.80
C LEU A 166 15.48 11.04 -8.25
N ALA A 167 15.68 11.26 -6.95
CA ALA A 167 15.43 12.55 -6.32
C ALA A 167 16.11 13.73 -7.03
N PRO A 168 17.45 13.76 -7.23
CA PRO A 168 18.10 14.86 -7.93
C PRO A 168 17.72 14.95 -9.42
N GLN A 169 17.26 13.86 -10.05
CA GLN A 169 16.74 13.93 -11.42
C GLN A 169 15.40 14.68 -11.48
N LEU A 170 14.49 14.41 -10.54
CA LEU A 170 13.20 15.10 -10.46
C LEU A 170 13.34 16.56 -9.99
N GLU A 171 14.29 16.84 -9.09
CA GLU A 171 14.61 18.22 -8.68
C GLU A 171 15.11 19.07 -9.85
N ARG A 172 15.92 18.50 -10.76
CA ARG A 172 16.32 19.18 -12.00
C ARG A 172 15.14 19.50 -12.92
N LEU A 173 14.06 18.72 -12.87
CA LEU A 173 12.82 19.01 -13.59
C LEU A 173 11.93 20.03 -12.85
N GLY A 174 12.36 20.56 -11.70
CA GLY A 174 11.66 21.60 -10.94
C GLY A 174 10.79 21.10 -9.79
N ALA A 175 10.77 19.79 -9.50
CA ALA A 175 10.00 19.24 -8.39
C ALA A 175 10.64 19.55 -7.03
N ARG A 176 9.83 19.64 -5.98
CA ARG A 176 10.28 19.45 -4.60
C ARG A 176 10.19 17.97 -4.26
N VAL A 177 11.30 17.34 -3.90
CA VAL A 177 11.32 15.90 -3.62
C VAL A 177 11.59 15.62 -2.14
N VAL A 178 10.89 14.62 -1.58
CA VAL A 178 11.13 14.11 -0.23
C VAL A 178 11.13 12.58 -0.25
N LEU A 179 12.15 11.95 0.33
CA LEU A 179 12.11 10.50 0.57
C LEU A 179 11.21 10.20 1.77
N VAL A 180 10.27 9.28 1.63
CA VAL A 180 9.39 8.83 2.71
C VAL A 180 10.24 8.25 3.84
N ARG A 181 11.16 7.33 3.53
CA ARG A 181 12.23 6.90 4.44
C ARG A 181 13.61 7.38 3.94
N PRO A 182 14.45 7.96 4.81
CA PRO A 182 15.77 8.46 4.41
C PRO A 182 16.88 7.40 4.49
N GLY A 183 16.60 6.22 5.03
CA GLY A 183 17.61 5.18 5.29
C GLY A 183 17.04 3.76 5.23
N PRO A 184 17.88 2.74 5.51
CA PRO A 184 17.49 1.34 5.39
C PRO A 184 16.57 0.85 6.54
N GLY A 185 16.60 1.51 7.70
CA GLY A 185 15.81 1.13 8.87
C GLY A 185 14.34 1.56 8.83
N PRO A 186 13.52 1.05 9.78
CA PRO A 186 12.11 1.39 9.91
C PRO A 186 11.89 2.84 10.34
N LEU A 187 10.75 3.40 9.96
CA LEU A 187 10.21 4.64 10.51
C LEU A 187 9.38 4.40 11.76
N THR A 188 8.69 3.26 11.85
CA THR A 188 7.88 2.93 13.02
C THR A 188 8.74 2.72 14.26
N GLU A 189 8.25 3.19 15.41
CA GLU A 189 8.85 2.92 16.73
C GLU A 189 8.50 1.51 17.25
N LEU A 190 7.48 0.87 16.67
CA LEU A 190 7.06 -0.48 17.05
C LEU A 190 8.12 -1.52 16.68
N ARG A 191 8.20 -2.58 17.47
CA ARG A 191 9.10 -3.72 17.24
C ARG A 191 8.36 -5.04 17.44
N PRO A 192 8.83 -6.16 16.87
CA PRO A 192 8.15 -7.45 16.97
C PRO A 192 7.78 -7.84 18.41
N GLU A 193 8.64 -7.54 19.39
CA GLU A 193 8.39 -7.86 20.80
C GLU A 193 7.13 -7.17 21.34
N SER A 194 6.87 -5.94 20.91
CA SER A 194 5.68 -5.17 21.28
C SER A 194 4.39 -5.63 20.57
N LEU A 195 4.52 -6.43 19.51
CA LEU A 195 3.40 -6.85 18.65
C LEU A 195 2.92 -8.28 18.93
N GLN A 196 3.54 -9.00 19.88
CA GLN A 196 3.15 -10.38 20.21
C GLN A 196 1.69 -10.54 20.62
N SER A 197 1.08 -9.54 21.27
CA SER A 197 -0.35 -9.61 21.61
C SER A 197 -1.21 -9.60 20.36
N ALA A 198 -0.98 -8.64 19.46
CA ALA A 198 -1.71 -8.55 18.19
C ALA A 198 -1.49 -9.78 17.31
N ALA A 199 -0.28 -10.35 17.32
CA ALA A 199 0.02 -11.61 16.64
C ALA A 199 -0.78 -12.81 17.20
N ARG A 200 -0.94 -12.91 18.53
CA ARG A 200 -1.80 -13.94 19.14
C ARG A 200 -3.26 -13.76 18.73
N ASP A 201 -3.76 -12.53 18.77
CA ASP A 201 -5.14 -12.22 18.39
C ASP A 201 -5.40 -12.62 16.93
N LEU A 202 -4.48 -12.28 16.01
CA LEU A 202 -4.53 -12.68 14.60
C LEU A 202 -4.56 -14.20 14.43
N LEU A 203 -3.66 -14.93 15.11
CA LEU A 203 -3.63 -16.39 15.06
C LEU A 203 -4.91 -17.03 15.63
N HIS A 204 -5.51 -16.43 16.65
CA HIS A 204 -6.77 -16.92 17.21
C HIS A 204 -7.95 -16.70 16.25
N GLU A 205 -7.97 -15.58 15.54
CA GLU A 205 -8.97 -15.30 14.51
C GLU A 205 -8.84 -16.27 13.32
N GLU A 206 -7.64 -16.51 12.81
CA GLU A 206 -7.43 -17.40 11.65
C GLU A 206 -7.73 -18.88 11.96
N ASN A 207 -7.53 -19.33 13.20
CA ASN A 207 -7.65 -20.74 13.61
C ASN A 207 -9.07 -21.23 13.98
N HIS A 208 -10.15 -20.53 13.56
CA HIS A 208 -11.58 -20.79 13.84
C HIS A 208 -11.99 -22.27 14.18
N GLY A 209 -11.67 -22.78 15.38
CA GLY A 209 -12.14 -24.09 15.86
C GLY A 209 -11.09 -25.10 16.34
N SER A 210 -9.78 -24.88 16.19
CA SER A 210 -8.75 -25.89 16.55
C SER A 210 -8.31 -25.87 18.03
N GLY A 211 -8.98 -25.10 18.89
CA GLY A 211 -8.75 -25.13 20.35
C GLY A 211 -7.38 -24.66 20.83
N GLY A 212 -6.68 -23.79 20.09
CA GLY A 212 -5.39 -23.20 20.50
C GLY A 212 -4.19 -24.15 20.48
N SER A 213 -4.40 -25.44 20.16
CA SER A 213 -3.36 -26.49 20.15
C SER A 213 -2.28 -26.33 19.07
N GLY A 214 -2.33 -25.29 18.24
CA GLY A 214 -1.41 -25.08 17.12
C GLY A 214 -0.65 -23.75 17.14
N ILE A 215 -0.87 -22.89 18.14
CA ILE A 215 -0.14 -21.62 18.23
C ILE A 215 1.22 -21.87 18.87
N MET A 216 2.28 -21.64 18.10
CA MET A 216 3.65 -21.78 18.57
C MET A 216 4.19 -20.43 19.05
N PRO A 217 5.04 -20.38 20.08
CA PRO A 217 5.65 -19.12 20.51
C PRO A 217 6.70 -18.60 19.50
N THR A 218 7.48 -19.50 18.91
CA THR A 218 8.65 -19.23 18.05
C THR A 218 8.70 -20.24 16.89
N TYR A 219 9.63 -20.06 15.96
CA TYR A 219 9.88 -20.94 14.81
C TYR A 219 11.38 -21.23 14.65
N GLN A 220 11.75 -22.34 13.99
CA GLN A 220 13.15 -22.79 13.91
C GLN A 220 14.00 -22.06 12.86
N GLY A 221 13.34 -21.38 11.91
CA GLY A 221 13.99 -20.61 10.85
C GLY A 221 13.12 -20.49 9.59
N PRO A 222 13.62 -19.85 8.51
CA PRO A 222 12.82 -19.58 7.31
C PRO A 222 12.21 -20.82 6.65
N ALA A 223 12.87 -21.98 6.73
CA ALA A 223 12.39 -23.24 6.17
C ALA A 223 11.38 -24.00 7.07
N ASP A 224 11.05 -23.46 8.25
CA ASP A 224 10.08 -24.09 9.16
C ASP A 224 8.67 -24.04 8.55
N PRO A 225 8.05 -25.18 8.20
CA PRO A 225 6.73 -25.22 7.57
C PRO A 225 5.61 -24.74 8.51
N LEU A 226 5.87 -24.62 9.81
CA LEU A 226 4.92 -24.16 10.80
C LEU A 226 5.16 -22.71 11.25
N ARG A 227 6.14 -22.01 10.66
CA ARG A 227 6.48 -20.62 11.06
C ARG A 227 5.27 -19.69 11.04
N GLU A 228 4.36 -19.87 10.09
CA GLU A 228 3.16 -19.04 9.95
C GLU A 228 2.17 -19.19 11.11
N HIS A 229 2.27 -20.28 11.87
CA HIS A 229 1.50 -20.52 13.08
C HIS A 229 2.20 -20.02 14.35
N SER A 230 3.37 -19.39 14.23
CA SER A 230 4.14 -18.87 15.36
C SER A 230 3.83 -17.40 15.66
N VAL A 231 3.80 -17.06 16.95
CA VAL A 231 3.60 -15.69 17.42
C VAL A 231 4.74 -14.77 16.98
N GLU A 232 5.98 -15.25 17.03
CA GLU A 232 7.16 -14.50 16.60
C GLU A 232 7.09 -14.10 15.13
N TRP A 233 6.84 -15.03 14.22
CA TRP A 233 6.76 -14.74 12.78
C TRP A 233 5.61 -13.79 12.44
N GLN A 234 4.45 -13.96 13.08
CA GLN A 234 3.32 -13.05 12.89
C GLN A 234 3.63 -11.66 13.44
N ALA A 235 4.35 -11.55 14.56
CA ALA A 235 4.75 -10.27 15.12
C ALA A 235 5.77 -9.56 14.22
N GLU A 236 6.70 -10.29 13.62
CA GLU A 236 7.62 -9.77 12.59
C GLU A 236 6.84 -9.24 11.38
N ARG A 237 5.88 -10.01 10.85
CA ARG A 237 5.03 -9.56 9.74
C ARG A 237 4.21 -8.33 10.07
N LEU A 238 3.60 -8.29 11.24
CA LEU A 238 2.87 -7.11 11.70
C LEU A 238 3.80 -5.90 11.80
N PHE A 239 5.07 -6.09 12.16
CA PHE A 239 6.06 -5.02 12.18
C PHE A 239 6.34 -4.47 10.78
N TYR A 240 6.83 -5.29 9.84
CA TYR A 240 7.34 -4.77 8.56
C TYR A 240 6.27 -4.60 7.46
N ARG A 241 5.19 -5.41 7.46
CA ARG A 241 4.10 -5.32 6.45
C ARG A 241 2.91 -4.47 6.88
N VAL A 242 2.79 -4.13 8.15
CA VAL A 242 1.63 -3.40 8.66
C VAL A 242 2.06 -2.13 9.40
N ALA A 243 2.70 -2.25 10.56
CA ALA A 243 3.08 -1.11 11.39
C ALA A 243 3.98 -0.10 10.65
N GLU A 244 5.00 -0.59 9.94
CA GLU A 244 5.89 0.26 9.14
C GLU A 244 5.13 0.99 8.02
N ILE A 245 4.24 0.31 7.29
CA ILE A 245 3.47 0.91 6.21
C ILE A 245 2.46 1.95 6.74
N HIS A 246 1.84 1.69 7.90
CA HIS A 246 0.98 2.67 8.56
C HIS A 246 1.76 3.92 8.99
N GLU A 247 2.99 3.79 9.49
CA GLU A 247 3.81 4.96 9.83
C GLU A 247 4.24 5.73 8.58
N ARG A 248 4.59 5.05 7.49
CA ARG A 248 4.82 5.70 6.19
C ARG A 248 3.59 6.46 5.71
N ALA A 249 2.39 5.87 5.82
CA ALA A 249 1.14 6.53 5.46
C ALA A 249 0.86 7.78 6.30
N ARG A 250 1.07 7.68 7.61
CA ARG A 250 0.98 8.83 8.51
C ARG A 250 1.92 9.95 8.07
N ARG A 251 3.19 9.63 7.81
CA ARG A 251 4.18 10.59 7.32
C ARG A 251 3.78 11.21 5.97
N VAL A 252 3.30 10.41 5.02
CA VAL A 252 2.83 10.90 3.70
C VAL A 252 1.64 11.86 3.86
N ASN A 253 0.60 11.45 4.60
CA ASN A 253 -0.66 12.19 4.67
C ASN A 253 -0.63 13.41 5.61
N GLU A 254 0.20 13.36 6.67
CA GLU A 254 0.21 14.40 7.71
C GLU A 254 1.42 15.33 7.62
N VAL A 255 2.59 14.82 7.20
CA VAL A 255 3.85 15.57 7.24
C VAL A 255 4.28 16.03 5.85
N ILE A 256 4.34 15.13 4.87
CA ILE A 256 4.87 15.43 3.54
C ILE A 256 3.80 16.11 2.68
N ARG A 257 2.58 15.55 2.67
CA ARG A 257 1.43 15.99 1.86
C ARG A 257 1.81 16.26 0.39
N PRO A 258 2.34 15.27 -0.33
CA PRO A 258 2.82 15.44 -1.69
C PRO A 258 1.66 15.48 -2.70
N ASP A 259 1.95 15.97 -3.91
CA ASP A 259 1.03 15.90 -5.05
C ASP A 259 1.01 14.50 -5.69
N LEU A 260 2.11 13.75 -5.55
CA LEU A 260 2.31 12.41 -6.06
C LEU A 260 3.24 11.61 -5.14
N VAL A 261 2.93 10.33 -4.92
CA VAL A 261 3.88 9.36 -4.36
C VAL A 261 4.32 8.38 -5.45
N ILE A 262 5.63 8.16 -5.53
CA ILE A 262 6.24 7.14 -6.38
C ILE A 262 6.78 6.04 -5.45
N CYS A 263 6.12 4.90 -5.44
CA CYS A 263 6.63 3.72 -4.74
C CYS A 263 7.60 2.97 -5.67
N VAL A 264 8.82 2.74 -5.19
CA VAL A 264 9.89 2.07 -5.94
C VAL A 264 10.11 0.69 -5.38
N HIS A 265 10.00 -0.34 -6.23
CA HIS A 265 10.12 -1.75 -5.88
C HIS A 265 10.88 -2.52 -6.97
N PHE A 266 11.35 -3.71 -6.61
CA PHE A 266 11.88 -4.68 -7.56
C PHE A 266 11.03 -5.94 -7.48
N ASN A 267 10.81 -6.60 -8.62
CA ASN A 267 10.07 -7.84 -8.61
C ASN A 267 11.00 -9.04 -8.33
N ALA A 268 10.42 -10.20 -8.07
CA ALA A 268 11.12 -11.47 -7.96
C ALA A 268 10.26 -12.59 -8.54
N GLU A 269 10.91 -13.64 -9.04
CA GLU A 269 10.24 -14.84 -9.56
C GLU A 269 10.51 -16.06 -8.70
N PRO A 270 9.61 -17.07 -8.69
CA PRO A 270 9.93 -18.37 -8.11
C PRO A 270 11.15 -18.98 -8.79
N TRP A 271 12.13 -19.42 -7.98
CA TRP A 271 13.43 -19.88 -8.44
C TRP A 271 13.81 -21.30 -8.00
N GLY A 272 12.79 -22.10 -7.74
CA GLY A 272 12.94 -23.49 -7.32
C GLY A 272 13.16 -23.63 -5.81
N ASP A 273 14.09 -24.50 -5.44
CA ASP A 273 14.40 -24.84 -4.05
C ASP A 273 15.01 -23.64 -3.31
N PRO A 274 14.36 -23.10 -2.25
CA PRO A 274 14.90 -22.00 -1.47
C PRO A 274 16.24 -22.31 -0.78
N ASP A 275 16.54 -23.59 -0.50
CA ASP A 275 17.82 -24.01 0.09
C ASP A 275 18.93 -24.10 -0.96
N HIS A 276 18.56 -24.23 -2.23
CA HIS A 276 19.45 -24.31 -3.39
C HIS A 276 18.96 -23.43 -4.55
N PRO A 277 18.83 -22.11 -4.35
CA PRO A 277 18.18 -21.23 -5.32
C PRO A 277 19.03 -21.08 -6.58
N SER A 278 18.37 -20.91 -7.72
CA SER A 278 19.03 -20.68 -9.00
C SER A 278 18.49 -19.41 -9.66
N LEU A 279 19.38 -18.56 -10.19
CA LEU A 279 18.96 -17.38 -10.94
C LEU A 279 18.04 -17.76 -12.10
N VAL A 280 16.98 -16.99 -12.29
CA VAL A 280 16.02 -17.17 -13.38
C VAL A 280 16.42 -16.36 -14.61
N ASP A 281 15.89 -16.71 -15.78
CA ASP A 281 16.06 -15.91 -16.99
C ASP A 281 14.94 -14.85 -17.14
N ALA A 282 13.82 -15.05 -16.46
CA ALA A 282 12.68 -14.14 -16.51
C ALA A 282 13.05 -12.77 -15.92
N ASN A 283 12.72 -11.72 -16.68
CA ASN A 283 12.89 -10.33 -16.28
C ASN A 283 11.76 -9.51 -16.91
N HIS A 284 11.14 -8.60 -16.15
CA HIS A 284 9.96 -7.87 -16.60
C HIS A 284 9.76 -6.58 -15.83
N LEU A 285 8.79 -5.82 -16.31
CA LEU A 285 8.35 -4.54 -15.77
C LEU A 285 6.84 -4.57 -15.58
N HIS A 286 6.37 -3.98 -14.50
CA HIS A 286 5.00 -3.51 -14.41
C HIS A 286 4.86 -2.33 -13.46
N LEU A 287 3.70 -1.68 -13.53
CA LEU A 287 3.30 -0.64 -12.59
C LEU A 287 1.97 -1.00 -11.94
N LEU A 288 1.76 -0.53 -10.71
CA LEU A 288 0.51 -0.73 -9.99
C LEU A 288 -0.13 0.62 -9.61
N VAL A 289 -1.45 0.67 -9.76
CA VAL A 289 -2.34 1.74 -9.28
C VAL A 289 -3.41 1.14 -8.36
N ASN A 290 -4.14 1.96 -7.59
CA ASN A 290 -5.11 1.43 -6.62
C ASN A 290 -6.35 0.84 -7.32
N GLY A 291 -6.83 -0.32 -6.85
CA GLY A 291 -8.03 -0.96 -7.37
C GLY A 291 -8.12 -2.46 -7.02
N ALA A 292 -9.03 -3.18 -7.67
CA ALA A 292 -9.19 -4.64 -7.56
C ALA A 292 -9.41 -5.19 -6.13
N TYR A 293 -10.19 -4.49 -5.31
CA TYR A 293 -10.61 -4.94 -3.99
C TYR A 293 -11.61 -6.09 -4.11
N SER A 294 -11.38 -7.14 -3.34
CA SER A 294 -12.22 -8.33 -3.30
C SER A 294 -13.31 -8.25 -2.22
N THR A 295 -14.34 -9.09 -2.36
CA THR A 295 -15.42 -9.22 -1.37
C THR A 295 -14.88 -9.50 0.04
N PRO A 296 -13.93 -10.44 0.28
CA PRO A 296 -13.40 -10.67 1.63
C PRO A 296 -12.66 -9.45 2.21
N GLU A 297 -11.92 -8.71 1.40
CA GLU A 297 -11.22 -7.50 1.84
C GLU A 297 -12.22 -6.41 2.23
N LEU A 298 -13.26 -6.21 1.41
CA LEU A 298 -14.34 -5.26 1.70
C LEU A 298 -15.24 -5.71 2.87
N ALA A 299 -15.01 -6.87 3.49
CA ALA A 299 -15.67 -7.21 4.74
C ALA A 299 -15.13 -6.40 5.94
N TYR A 300 -13.92 -5.85 5.82
CA TYR A 300 -13.30 -4.99 6.83
C TYR A 300 -13.73 -3.53 6.66
N ASP A 301 -14.12 -2.90 7.76
CA ASP A 301 -14.70 -1.55 7.81
C ASP A 301 -13.68 -0.50 7.35
N ASP A 302 -12.43 -0.60 7.82
CA ASP A 302 -11.30 0.26 7.44
C ASP A 302 -10.95 0.12 5.96
N VAL A 303 -10.87 -1.10 5.42
CA VAL A 303 -10.55 -1.33 4.01
C VAL A 303 -11.60 -0.71 3.08
N ARG A 304 -12.89 -0.87 3.41
CA ARG A 304 -13.98 -0.21 2.67
C ARG A 304 -13.86 1.30 2.74
N PHE A 305 -13.60 1.84 3.93
CA PHE A 305 -13.48 3.26 4.16
C PHE A 305 -12.33 3.87 3.35
N GLU A 306 -11.15 3.25 3.37
CA GLU A 306 -9.96 3.70 2.64
C GLU A 306 -10.15 3.61 1.12
N MET A 307 -10.76 2.53 0.62
CA MET A 307 -11.15 2.43 -0.79
C MET A 307 -12.08 3.60 -1.20
N LEU A 308 -13.07 3.91 -0.37
CA LEU A 308 -14.00 5.02 -0.63
C LEU A 308 -13.28 6.37 -0.60
N LEU A 309 -12.30 6.57 0.27
CA LEU A 309 -11.47 7.80 0.25
C LEU A 309 -10.71 7.94 -1.08
N LYS A 310 -10.14 6.86 -1.63
CA LYS A 310 -9.44 6.90 -2.94
C LYS A 310 -10.42 7.20 -4.08
N LEU A 311 -11.58 6.52 -4.10
CA LEU A 311 -12.62 6.71 -5.10
C LEU A 311 -13.17 8.14 -5.08
N LEU A 312 -13.59 8.62 -3.91
CA LEU A 312 -14.18 9.96 -3.73
C LEU A 312 -13.12 11.06 -3.89
N GLY A 313 -11.87 10.78 -3.53
CA GLY A 313 -10.70 11.64 -3.77
C GLY A 313 -10.33 11.77 -5.24
N GLN A 314 -10.90 10.94 -6.13
CA GLN A 314 -10.69 10.97 -7.58
C GLN A 314 -9.22 10.87 -7.98
N THR A 315 -8.46 10.01 -7.30
CA THR A 315 -7.02 9.79 -7.56
C THR A 315 -6.79 8.97 -8.84
N HIS A 316 -7.63 7.97 -9.09
CA HIS A 316 -7.44 7.00 -10.18
C HIS A 316 -7.14 7.59 -11.57
N PRO A 317 -7.84 8.62 -12.09
CA PRO A 317 -7.52 9.17 -13.41
C PRO A 317 -6.08 9.71 -13.50
N GLU A 318 -5.58 10.33 -12.43
CA GLU A 318 -4.22 10.86 -12.34
C GLU A 318 -3.21 9.71 -12.23
N GLU A 319 -3.46 8.75 -11.33
CA GLU A 319 -2.61 7.57 -11.14
C GLU A 319 -2.44 6.78 -12.43
N LEU A 320 -3.54 6.51 -13.13
CA LEU A 320 -3.51 5.72 -14.36
C LEU A 320 -2.74 6.43 -15.47
N ALA A 321 -2.97 7.74 -15.65
CA ALA A 321 -2.32 8.49 -16.72
C ALA A 321 -0.82 8.68 -16.46
N LEU A 322 -0.42 8.87 -15.21
CA LEU A 322 0.99 8.89 -14.79
C LEU A 322 1.65 7.52 -14.97
N ALA A 323 1.01 6.46 -14.48
CA ALA A 323 1.52 5.09 -14.59
C ALA A 323 1.69 4.70 -16.06
N GLU A 324 0.73 5.00 -16.93
CA GLU A 324 0.84 4.73 -18.38
C GLU A 324 2.05 5.45 -19.01
N SER A 325 2.29 6.70 -18.64
CA SER A 325 3.43 7.47 -19.16
C SER A 325 4.76 6.90 -18.66
N VAL A 326 4.86 6.63 -17.36
CA VAL A 326 6.06 6.07 -16.72
C VAL A 326 6.35 4.65 -17.21
N ALA A 327 5.33 3.83 -17.38
CA ALA A 327 5.47 2.48 -17.91
C ALA A 327 6.08 2.49 -19.32
N ARG A 328 5.59 3.36 -20.22
CA ARG A 328 6.14 3.49 -21.58
C ARG A 328 7.60 3.94 -21.56
N ALA A 329 7.95 4.90 -20.70
CA ALA A 329 9.32 5.39 -20.59
C ALA A 329 10.27 4.33 -20.02
N LEU A 330 9.86 3.59 -18.99
CA LEU A 330 10.63 2.48 -18.43
C LEU A 330 10.77 1.32 -19.42
N ALA A 331 9.70 0.95 -20.13
CA ALA A 331 9.77 -0.08 -21.16
C ALA A 331 10.75 0.30 -22.27
N GLN A 332 10.78 1.58 -22.67
CA GLN A 332 11.73 2.09 -23.65
C GLN A 332 13.17 2.09 -23.12
N ALA A 333 13.37 2.49 -21.86
CA ALA A 333 14.70 2.58 -21.26
C ALA A 333 15.32 1.20 -21.02
N THR A 334 14.51 0.23 -20.59
CA THR A 334 14.99 -1.07 -20.12
C THR A 334 14.85 -2.19 -21.14
N GLY A 335 13.95 -2.05 -22.12
CA GLY A 335 13.61 -3.10 -23.08
C GLY A 335 12.85 -4.29 -22.46
N LEU A 336 12.44 -4.19 -21.20
CA LEU A 336 11.79 -5.28 -20.49
C LEU A 336 10.35 -5.53 -20.97
N PRO A 337 9.91 -6.80 -21.06
CA PRO A 337 8.52 -7.13 -21.37
C PRO A 337 7.59 -6.85 -20.18
N PRO A 338 6.26 -6.74 -20.43
CA PRO A 338 5.29 -6.55 -19.37
C PRO A 338 5.12 -7.82 -18.52
N TYR A 339 5.01 -7.66 -17.20
CA TYR A 339 4.57 -8.72 -16.30
C TYR A 339 3.06 -9.00 -16.46
N GLN A 340 2.68 -10.27 -16.35
CA GLN A 340 1.29 -10.71 -16.43
C GLN A 340 0.81 -11.30 -15.11
N TYR A 341 -0.21 -10.68 -14.52
CA TYR A 341 -0.92 -11.24 -13.39
C TYR A 341 -1.88 -12.34 -13.87
N HIS A 342 -1.85 -13.47 -13.16
CA HIS A 342 -2.75 -14.61 -13.41
C HIS A 342 -3.75 -14.83 -12.26
N SER A 343 -3.65 -14.05 -11.19
CA SER A 343 -4.50 -14.12 -10.00
C SER A 343 -5.63 -13.08 -10.05
N PRO A 344 -6.78 -13.35 -9.40
CA PRO A 344 -7.94 -12.46 -9.44
C PRO A 344 -7.79 -11.19 -8.58
N ASN A 345 -6.67 -11.01 -7.89
CA ASN A 345 -6.39 -9.87 -7.02
C ASN A 345 -5.75 -8.67 -7.75
N ALA A 346 -5.68 -8.72 -9.07
CA ALA A 346 -5.24 -7.63 -9.92
C ALA A 346 -6.05 -7.64 -11.22
N ILE A 347 -6.30 -6.46 -11.78
CA ILE A 347 -6.95 -6.32 -13.10
C ILE A 347 -6.06 -5.47 -14.02
N PRO A 348 -6.05 -5.75 -15.35
CA PRO A 348 -5.36 -4.88 -16.29
C PRO A 348 -5.90 -3.45 -16.20
N ALA A 349 -5.02 -2.47 -16.26
CA ALA A 349 -5.39 -1.06 -16.28
C ALA A 349 -4.69 -0.36 -17.46
N GLY A 350 -5.37 0.60 -18.06
CA GLY A 350 -4.80 1.39 -19.15
C GLY A 350 -4.65 0.60 -20.45
N THR A 351 -3.65 0.97 -21.25
CA THR A 351 -3.49 0.52 -22.64
C THR A 351 -2.06 0.07 -22.98
N SER A 352 -1.08 0.40 -22.14
CA SER A 352 0.33 0.04 -22.35
C SER A 352 0.59 -1.46 -22.21
N GLY A 353 -0.28 -2.18 -21.50
CA GLY A 353 -0.08 -3.59 -21.12
C GLY A 353 0.80 -3.77 -19.88
N TYR A 354 1.34 -2.69 -19.31
CA TYR A 354 2.24 -2.73 -18.15
C TYR A 354 1.58 -2.34 -16.83
N VAL A 355 0.40 -1.71 -16.86
CA VAL A 355 -0.26 -1.17 -15.66
C VAL A 355 -1.36 -2.11 -15.19
N TRP A 356 -1.39 -2.34 -13.88
CA TRP A 356 -2.42 -3.15 -13.22
C TRP A 356 -3.04 -2.39 -12.04
N ALA A 357 -4.34 -2.56 -11.81
CA ALA A 357 -4.99 -2.08 -10.58
C ALA A 357 -4.94 -3.19 -9.52
N ARG A 358 -4.47 -2.87 -8.31
CA ARG A 358 -4.30 -3.83 -7.21
C ARG A 358 -4.41 -3.17 -5.84
N ASN A 359 -5.02 -3.87 -4.88
CA ASN A 359 -5.13 -3.43 -3.50
C ASN A 359 -3.84 -3.75 -2.73
N LEU A 360 -2.98 -2.75 -2.58
CA LEU A 360 -1.78 -2.79 -1.73
C LEU A 360 -1.96 -1.81 -0.56
N LEU A 361 -1.43 -2.13 0.62
CA LEU A 361 -1.67 -1.35 1.83
C LEU A 361 -1.24 0.13 1.68
N ALA A 362 -0.01 0.42 1.26
CA ALA A 362 0.42 1.83 1.09
C ALA A 362 -0.37 2.53 -0.04
N ASN A 363 -0.63 1.85 -1.16
CA ASN A 363 -1.46 2.36 -2.26
C ASN A 363 -2.87 2.78 -1.81
N ARG A 364 -3.44 2.02 -0.86
CA ARG A 364 -4.74 2.27 -0.25
C ARG A 364 -4.69 3.39 0.78
N LEU A 365 -3.65 3.44 1.61
CA LEU A 365 -3.55 4.37 2.73
C LEU A 365 -3.10 5.78 2.33
N TYR A 366 -2.33 5.94 1.26
CA TYR A 366 -1.87 7.27 0.83
C TYR A 366 -3.01 8.00 0.12
N GLU A 367 -3.42 9.16 0.66
CA GLU A 367 -4.62 9.89 0.23
C GLU A 367 -4.40 10.76 -1.03
N CYS A 368 -3.19 10.75 -1.60
CA CYS A 368 -2.83 11.36 -2.88
C CYS A 368 -2.67 10.29 -3.99
N PRO A 369 -2.47 10.70 -5.25
CA PRO A 369 -2.11 9.79 -6.33
C PRO A 369 -0.83 9.01 -5.99
N VAL A 370 -0.88 7.69 -6.19
CA VAL A 370 0.27 6.80 -6.03
C VAL A 370 0.48 5.98 -7.29
N ILE A 371 1.74 5.86 -7.70
CA ILE A 371 2.16 4.87 -8.69
C ILE A 371 3.22 3.97 -8.06
N TYR A 372 3.07 2.66 -8.22
CA TYR A 372 4.12 1.69 -7.91
C TYR A 372 4.87 1.37 -9.18
N THR A 373 6.18 1.38 -9.09
CA THR A 373 7.07 0.90 -10.14
C THR A 373 7.71 -0.38 -9.65
N GLU A 374 7.57 -1.44 -10.44
CA GLU A 374 8.12 -2.77 -10.21
C GLU A 374 8.98 -3.11 -11.43
N CYS A 375 10.20 -2.59 -11.44
CA CYS A 375 11.13 -2.77 -12.55
C CYS A 375 12.25 -3.71 -12.14
N TYR A 376 12.60 -4.61 -13.05
CA TYR A 376 13.56 -5.69 -12.86
C TYR A 376 13.11 -6.79 -11.92
N VAL A 377 13.45 -8.02 -12.29
CA VAL A 377 13.41 -9.20 -11.43
C VAL A 377 14.77 -9.33 -10.75
N MET A 378 14.81 -9.07 -9.44
CA MET A 378 16.06 -8.99 -8.68
C MET A 378 16.82 -10.32 -8.62
N ASN A 379 16.15 -11.45 -8.84
CA ASN A 379 16.76 -12.77 -8.93
C ASN A 379 16.90 -13.28 -10.37
N SER A 380 16.81 -12.39 -11.37
CA SER A 380 17.16 -12.72 -12.75
C SER A 380 18.67 -12.69 -12.95
N ARG A 381 19.17 -13.51 -13.88
CA ARG A 381 20.60 -13.56 -14.24
C ARG A 381 21.12 -12.21 -14.73
N SER A 382 20.35 -11.56 -15.62
CA SER A 382 20.71 -10.25 -16.17
C SER A 382 20.80 -9.17 -15.09
N PHE A 383 19.81 -9.12 -14.18
CA PHE A 383 19.88 -8.20 -13.03
C PHE A 383 21.10 -8.50 -12.16
N PHE A 384 21.30 -9.77 -11.81
CA PHE A 384 22.36 -10.20 -10.90
C PHE A 384 23.74 -9.80 -11.44
N ASP A 385 24.05 -10.11 -12.70
CA ASP A 385 25.34 -9.80 -13.30
C ASP A 385 25.60 -8.28 -13.35
N ARG A 386 24.56 -7.49 -13.64
CA ARG A 386 24.64 -6.02 -13.65
C ARG A 386 24.82 -5.45 -12.24
N PHE A 387 24.13 -5.99 -11.25
CA PHE A 387 24.26 -5.58 -9.85
C PHE A 387 25.65 -5.91 -9.29
N GLN A 388 26.15 -7.13 -9.53
CA GLN A 388 27.48 -7.57 -9.07
C GLN A 388 28.62 -6.80 -9.74
N ALA A 389 28.39 -6.21 -10.90
CA ALA A 389 29.37 -5.36 -11.58
C ALA A 389 29.63 -4.02 -10.85
N GLY A 390 28.81 -3.70 -9.85
CA GLY A 390 28.85 -2.43 -9.11
C GLY A 390 28.30 -1.26 -9.92
N GLU A 391 28.20 -0.09 -9.29
CA GLU A 391 27.83 1.14 -9.99
C GLU A 391 28.94 1.60 -10.94
N TYR A 392 28.55 2.12 -12.10
CA TYR A 392 29.49 2.66 -13.10
C TYR A 392 28.91 3.86 -13.83
N GLU A 393 29.80 4.71 -14.35
CA GLU A 393 29.40 5.82 -15.22
C GLU A 393 29.31 5.40 -16.68
N GLY A 394 28.39 6.02 -17.43
CA GLY A 394 28.25 5.78 -18.86
C GLY A 394 27.59 4.43 -19.17
N TRP A 395 28.25 3.65 -20.02
CA TRP A 395 27.69 2.42 -20.58
C TRP A 395 28.65 1.25 -20.40
N ARG A 396 28.11 0.07 -20.09
CA ARG A 396 28.86 -1.18 -20.02
C ARG A 396 28.11 -2.29 -20.74
N TRP A 397 28.87 -3.23 -21.30
CA TRP A 397 28.33 -4.31 -22.11
C TRP A 397 27.90 -5.50 -21.24
N PHE A 398 26.62 -5.86 -21.31
CA PHE A 398 26.01 -7.05 -20.68
C PHE A 398 25.03 -7.68 -21.66
N ASP A 399 24.87 -9.01 -21.65
CA ASP A 399 23.83 -9.71 -22.43
C ASP A 399 23.73 -9.30 -23.92
N ASN A 400 24.87 -9.01 -24.54
CA ASN A 400 24.97 -8.52 -25.93
C ASN A 400 24.33 -7.15 -26.21
N ALA A 401 24.21 -6.30 -25.18
CA ALA A 401 23.74 -4.93 -25.29
C ALA A 401 24.54 -3.97 -24.39
N TRP A 402 24.49 -2.68 -24.74
CA TRP A 402 25.03 -1.62 -23.89
C TRP A 402 23.96 -1.20 -22.88
N HIS A 403 24.32 -1.22 -21.60
CA HIS A 403 23.45 -0.80 -20.52
C HIS A 403 24.06 0.37 -19.74
N GLN A 404 23.20 1.26 -19.28
CA GLN A 404 23.57 2.18 -18.20
C GLN A 404 23.59 1.43 -16.86
N ASP A 405 24.18 2.07 -15.85
CA ASP A 405 24.01 1.64 -14.48
C ASP A 405 22.52 1.42 -14.16
N ILE A 406 22.23 0.33 -13.45
CA ILE A 406 20.86 -0.14 -13.27
C ILE A 406 20.00 0.85 -12.49
N TYR A 407 20.59 1.59 -11.55
CA TYR A 407 19.88 2.60 -10.78
C TYR A 407 19.63 3.86 -11.62
N GLN A 408 20.59 4.27 -12.44
CA GLN A 408 20.44 5.40 -13.36
C GLN A 408 19.38 5.12 -14.43
N GLU A 409 19.36 3.91 -15.00
CA GLU A 409 18.41 3.51 -16.03
C GLU A 409 16.97 3.46 -15.48
N TYR A 410 16.79 2.89 -14.28
CA TYR A 410 15.49 2.84 -13.62
C TYR A 410 15.01 4.25 -13.23
N ALA A 411 15.83 5.03 -12.51
CA ALA A 411 15.48 6.40 -12.15
C ALA A 411 15.21 7.28 -13.38
N GLY A 412 16.03 7.14 -14.43
CA GLY A 412 15.89 7.86 -15.69
C GLY A 412 14.58 7.57 -16.40
N GLY A 413 14.16 6.30 -16.46
CA GLY A 413 12.87 5.93 -17.03
C GLY A 413 11.68 6.53 -16.27
N ILE A 414 11.74 6.60 -14.93
CA ILE A 414 10.71 7.27 -14.13
C ILE A 414 10.68 8.77 -14.42
N ALA A 415 11.83 9.45 -14.32
CA ALA A 415 11.93 10.89 -14.54
C ALA A 415 11.46 11.29 -15.94
N GLU A 416 11.85 10.52 -16.96
CA GLU A 416 11.44 10.72 -18.35
C GLU A 416 9.93 10.52 -18.54
N GLY A 417 9.34 9.53 -17.86
CA GLY A 417 7.91 9.29 -17.90
C GLY A 417 7.09 10.45 -17.33
N LEU A 418 7.54 11.02 -16.21
CA LEU A 418 6.90 12.21 -15.62
C LEU A 418 7.08 13.44 -16.50
N ARG A 419 8.27 13.64 -17.08
CA ARG A 419 8.53 14.71 -18.04
C ARG A 419 7.55 14.65 -19.22
N ARG A 420 7.41 13.49 -19.87
CA ARG A 420 6.49 13.27 -21.00
C ARG A 420 5.03 13.52 -20.64
N TYR A 421 4.62 13.06 -19.45
CA TYR A 421 3.26 13.30 -18.94
C TYR A 421 2.97 14.80 -18.90
N CYS A 422 3.87 15.59 -18.32
CA CYS A 422 3.73 17.03 -18.21
C CYS A 422 3.82 17.75 -19.56
N GLU A 423 4.54 17.20 -20.55
CA GLU A 423 4.54 17.71 -21.92
C GLU A 423 3.26 17.40 -22.71
N GLY A 424 2.40 16.53 -22.17
CA GLY A 424 1.19 16.07 -22.84
C GLY A 424 1.43 15.03 -23.93
N ARG A 425 2.57 14.33 -23.89
CA ARG A 425 3.02 13.35 -24.90
C ARG A 425 2.73 11.91 -24.52
#